data_AF-A0A7V7JJL1-F1
#
_entry.id   AF-A0A7V7JJL1-F1
#
_cell.length_a   1.000
_cell.length_b   1.000
_cell.length_c   1.000
_cell.angle_alpha   90.00
_cell.angle_beta   90.00
_cell.angle_gamma   90.00
#
_symmetry.space_group_name_H-M   'P 1'
#
loop_
_entity.id
_entity.type
_entity.pdbx_description
1 polymer ?
#
loop_
_entity_poly.entity_id
_entity_poly.type
_entity_poly.pdbx_seq_one_letter_code
_entity_poly.pdbx_strand_id
1 'polypeptide(L)' 'MSNPAPLTDPYDEDAAELAALTAAVEKSRANKRGIPHEEMRVWLLQLAEGHFDAPPPAAREF' A
#
# COMPACT_ATOMS: atom_id res chain seq x y z
N MET A 1 18.86 -43.63 -12.12
CA MET A 1 18.47 -42.52 -11.22
C MET A 1 18.20 -41.31 -12.10
N SER A 2 16.94 -41.07 -12.45
CA SER A 2 16.56 -39.92 -13.28
C SER A 2 16.58 -38.67 -12.41
N ASN A 3 17.29 -37.63 -12.86
CA ASN A 3 17.32 -36.33 -12.21
C ASN A 3 15.94 -35.67 -12.43
N PRO A 4 15.22 -35.20 -11.39
CA PRO A 4 13.99 -34.47 -11.60
C PRO A 4 14.29 -33.19 -12.39
N ALA A 5 13.53 -32.96 -13.46
CA ALA A 5 13.65 -31.73 -14.24
C ALA A 5 13.36 -30.52 -13.32
N PRO A 6 14.05 -29.39 -13.50
CA PRO A 6 13.72 -28.17 -12.78
C PRO A 6 12.25 -27.84 -13.02
N LEU A 7 11.50 -27.64 -11.94
CA LEU A 7 10.16 -27.08 -12.03
C LEU A 7 10.32 -25.63 -12.50
N THR A 8 10.28 -25.39 -13.81
CA THR A 8 10.00 -24.06 -14.35
C THR A 8 8.61 -23.67 -13.88
N ASP A 9 8.53 -22.65 -13.03
CA ASP A 9 7.27 -22.01 -12.69
C ASP A 9 6.67 -21.43 -13.99
N PRO A 10 5.48 -21.88 -14.42
CA PRO A 10 4.83 -21.34 -15.61
C PRO A 10 4.34 -19.89 -15.40
N TYR A 11 4.35 -19.40 -14.17
CA TYR A 11 4.01 -18.03 -13.82
C TYR A 11 5.22 -17.36 -13.18
N ASP A 12 5.71 -16.30 -13.82
CA ASP A 12 6.65 -15.39 -13.16
C ASP A 12 5.84 -14.55 -12.16
N GLU A 13 5.50 -15.17 -11.03
CA GLU A 13 4.71 -14.56 -9.95
C GLU A 13 5.37 -13.27 -9.47
N ASP A 14 6.70 -13.27 -9.35
CA ASP A 14 7.50 -12.10 -9.00
C ASP A 14 7.30 -10.94 -10.02
N ALA A 15 7.30 -11.24 -11.32
CA ALA A 15 7.02 -10.22 -12.35
C ALA A 15 5.57 -9.72 -12.30
N ALA A 16 4.60 -10.60 -12.02
CA ALA A 16 3.19 -10.23 -11.88
C ALA A 16 2.97 -9.33 -10.65
N GLU A 17 3.57 -9.68 -9.52
CA GLU A 17 3.56 -8.88 -8.29
C GLU A 17 4.22 -7.52 -8.49
N LEU A 18 5.39 -7.48 -9.15
CA LEU A 18 6.10 -6.24 -9.45
C LEU A 18 5.27 -5.33 -10.37
N ALA A 19 4.61 -5.89 -11.39
CA ALA A 19 3.73 -5.14 -12.28
C ALA A 19 2.53 -4.55 -11.52
N ALA A 20 1.91 -5.33 -10.63
CA ALA A 20 0.81 -4.88 -9.78
C ALA A 20 1.24 -3.75 -8.84
N LEU A 21 2.40 -3.88 -8.19
CA LEU A 21 2.96 -2.86 -7.31
C LEU A 21 3.27 -1.57 -8.10
N THR A 22 3.87 -1.69 -9.27
CA THR A 22 4.21 -0.55 -10.14
C THR A 22 2.94 0.22 -10.52
N ALA A 23 1.90 -0.48 -10.97
CA ALA A 23 0.62 0.12 -11.32
C ALA A 23 -0.06 0.81 -10.12
N ALA A 24 0.02 0.21 -8.93
CA ALA A 24 -0.52 0.81 -7.70
C ALA A 24 0.22 2.10 -7.32
N VAL A 25 1.55 2.12 -7.43
CA VAL A 25 2.38 3.30 -7.17
C VAL A 25 2.07 4.42 -8.17
N GLU A 26 1.97 4.12 -9.46
CA GLU A 26 1.62 5.10 -10.49
C GLU A 26 0.24 5.71 -10.25
N LYS A 27 -0.76 4.87 -9.94
CA LYS A 27 -2.10 5.31 -9.56
C LYS A 27 -2.07 6.20 -8.31
N SER A 28 -1.26 5.85 -7.32
CA SER A 28 -1.10 6.66 -6.11
C SER A 28 -0.44 8.01 -6.41
N ARG A 29 0.56 8.06 -7.28
CA ARG A 29 1.25 9.31 -7.68
C ARG A 29 0.35 10.23 -8.50
N ALA A 30 -0.55 9.68 -9.30
CA ALA A 30 -1.53 10.46 -10.05
C ALA A 30 -2.59 11.11 -9.14
N ASN A 31 -2.81 10.57 -7.94
CA ASN A 31 -3.72 11.15 -6.97
C ASN A 31 -3.06 12.31 -6.22
N LYS A 32 -3.47 13.54 -6.57
CA LYS A 32 -2.99 14.77 -5.93
C LYS A 32 -3.59 15.03 -4.55
N ARG A 33 -4.53 14.19 -4.12
CA ARG A 33 -5.12 14.31 -2.78
C ARG A 33 -4.20 13.68 -1.75
N GLY A 34 -4.04 14.34 -0.62
CA GLY A 34 -3.37 13.73 0.53
C GLY A 34 -3.88 14.30 1.84
N ILE A 35 -3.26 13.86 2.92
CA ILE A 35 -3.59 14.25 4.28
C ILE A 35 -2.37 14.97 4.86
N PRO A 36 -2.50 16.17 5.44
CA PRO A 36 -1.38 16.80 6.11
C PRO A 36 -0.85 15.94 7.24
N HIS A 37 0.48 15.83 7.31
CA HIS A 37 1.16 14.98 8.28
C HIS A 37 0.74 15.26 9.73
N GLU A 38 0.53 16.54 10.07
CA GLU A 38 0.13 16.93 11.43
C GLU A 38 -1.27 16.40 11.80
N GLU A 39 -2.22 16.38 10.87
CA GLU A 39 -3.57 15.86 11.13
C GLU A 39 -3.57 14.34 11.27
N MET A 40 -2.75 13.65 10.47
CA MET A 40 -2.54 12.21 10.63
C MET A 40 -1.92 11.90 12.00
N ARG A 41 -0.92 12.67 12.43
CA ARG A 41 -0.28 12.52 13.73
C ARG A 41 -1.28 12.69 14.88
N VAL A 42 -2.10 13.74 14.84
CA VAL A 42 -3.13 13.99 15.86
C VAL A 42 -4.10 12.82 15.95
N TRP A 43 -4.58 12.32 14.81
CA TRP A 43 -5.50 11.19 14.78
C TRP A 43 -4.87 9.90 15.33
N LEU A 44 -3.62 9.60 14.96
CA LEU A 44 -2.89 8.43 15.48
C LEU A 44 -2.67 8.50 16.99
N LEU A 45 -2.45 9.69 17.56
CA LEU A 45 -2.37 9.88 19.01
C LEU A 45 -3.70 9.56 19.70
N GLN A 46 -4.82 10.02 19.13
CA GLN A 46 -6.15 9.69 19.67
C GLN A 46 -6.41 8.17 19.66
N LEU A 47 -6.03 7.47 18.59
CA LEU A 47 -6.12 6.01 18.54
C LEU A 47 -5.26 5.34 19.61
N ALA A 48 -4.03 5.84 19.84
CA ALA A 48 -3.13 5.33 20.86
C ALA A 48 -3.68 5.54 22.29
N GLU A 49 -4.49 6.57 22.50
CA GLU A 49 -5.19 6.86 23.76
C GLU A 49 -6.49 6.04 23.93
N GLY A 50 -6.85 5.20 22.94
CA GLY A 50 -8.03 4.34 22.98
C GLY A 50 -9.29 4.98 22.39
N HIS A 51 -9.19 6.15 21.75
CA HIS A 51 -10.31 6.78 21.06
C HIS A 51 -10.50 6.20 19.65
N PHE A 52 -10.90 4.93 19.56
CA PHE A 52 -11.03 4.23 18.28
C PHE A 52 -12.15 4.77 17.36
N ASP A 53 -13.12 5.48 17.94
CA ASP A 53 -14.19 6.15 17.18
C ASP A 53 -13.78 7.52 16.60
N ALA A 54 -12.54 7.96 16.83
CA ALA A 54 -12.02 9.20 16.28
C ALA A 54 -12.04 9.14 14.74
N PRO A 55 -12.67 10.12 14.05
CA PRO A 55 -12.76 10.09 12.59
C PRO A 55 -11.38 10.30 11.97
N PRO A 56 -11.01 9.52 10.94
CA PRO A 56 -9.76 9.74 10.23
C PRO A 56 -9.77 11.10 9.51
N PRO A 57 -8.61 11.77 9.39
CA PRO A 57 -8.50 13.02 8.65
C PRO A 57 -8.82 12.80 7.17
N ALA A 58 -9.53 13.77 6.58
CA ALA A 58 -9.97 13.67 5.19
C ALA A 58 -8.86 14.07 4.21
N ALA A 59 -8.72 13.28 3.12
CA ALA A 59 -7.81 13.64 2.04
C ALA A 59 -8.34 14.86 1.26
N ARG A 60 -7.48 15.84 1.02
CA ARG A 60 -7.77 17.09 0.30
C ARG A 60 -6.79 17.31 -0.85
N GLU A 61 -7.17 18.13 -1.82
CA GLU A 61 -6.28 18.56 -2.91
C GLU A 61 -5.16 19.47 -2.39
N PHE A 62 -3.98 19.38 -3.00
CA PHE A 62 -2.82 20.23 -2.75
C PHE A 62 -2.32 20.89 -4.03
#